data_AF-A0A8T4YC06-F1
#
_entry.id   AF-A0A8T4YC06-F1
#
_cell.length_a   1.000
_cell.length_b   1.000
_cell.length_c   1.000
_cell.angle_alpha   90.00
_cell.angle_beta   90.00
_cell.angle_gamma   90.00
#
_symmetry.space_group_name_H-M   'P 1'
#
loop_
_entity.id
_entity.type
_entity.pdbx_description
1 polymer ?
#
loop_
_entity_poly.entity_id
_entity_poly.type
_entity_poly.pdbx_seq_one_letter_code
_entity_poly.pdbx_strand_id
1 'polypeptide(L)'
;MKNGDSKKAQQKVDELMKIIRWADDYRVFKVADTKHVEVSIQRICPSHLVAKWKRVKKDVTAMNEALTESPLRRLIAISTVMRSVAMTSIMGFVALFIAVAFLKVSLNLSYFAVAAIVLFCLVIVPNSYLYLDRYVRIRIREYHASLETKFSPRMEKVKDFAQDVIFYMNDVIREYNLDPDKNKFRLRHCDYEGVVLVKKKRFSGLFVVKPLIK
;
A
#
# COMPACT_ATOMS: atom_id res chain seq x y z
N MET A 1 29.06 14.94 25.93
CA MET A 1 27.66 14.48 25.85
C MET A 1 27.63 12.99 26.12
N LYS A 2 26.75 12.51 27.02
CA LYS A 2 26.70 11.10 27.39
C LYS A 2 26.21 10.27 26.20
N ASN A 3 26.91 9.19 25.84
CA ASN A 3 26.53 8.26 24.76
C ASN A 3 25.06 7.75 24.83
N GLY A 4 24.44 7.80 26.01
CA GLY A 4 23.03 7.44 26.20
C GLY A 4 22.01 8.42 25.59
N ASP A 5 22.34 9.72 25.51
CA ASP A 5 21.39 10.74 25.04
C ASP A 5 21.29 10.75 23.51
N SER A 6 22.42 10.57 22.81
CA SER A 6 22.45 10.42 21.36
C SER A 6 21.70 9.17 20.87
N LYS A 7 21.79 8.05 21.61
CA LYS A 7 21.05 6.82 21.27
C LYS A 7 19.54 6.98 21.41
N LYS A 8 19.07 7.69 22.44
CA LYS A 8 17.64 8.00 22.62
C LYS A 8 17.15 8.97 21.54
N ALA A 9 17.96 9.97 21.19
CA ALA A 9 17.64 10.89 20.09
C ALA A 9 17.54 10.16 18.74
N GLN A 10 18.43 9.21 18.46
CA GLN A 10 18.34 8.40 17.24
C GLN A 10 17.06 7.56 17.19
N GLN A 11 16.69 6.90 18.29
CA GLN A 11 15.42 6.16 18.37
C GLN A 11 14.21 7.06 18.12
N LYS A 12 14.25 8.28 18.66
CA LYS A 12 13.21 9.30 18.45
C LYS A 12 13.09 9.67 16.97
N VAL A 13 14.20 9.92 16.29
CA VAL A 13 14.22 10.20 14.84
C VAL A 13 13.70 9.01 14.04
N ASP A 14 14.08 7.79 14.39
CA ASP A 14 13.58 6.57 13.73
C ASP A 14 12.06 6.41 13.86
N GLU A 15 11.50 6.72 15.03
CA GLU A 15 10.06 6.67 15.23
C GLU A 15 9.33 7.83 14.51
N LEU A 16 9.91 9.04 14.46
CA LEU A 16 9.39 10.15 13.66
C LEU A 16 9.37 9.82 12.16
N MET A 17 10.42 9.19 11.64
CA MET A 17 10.47 8.70 10.25
C MET A 17 9.33 7.71 9.94
N LYS A 18 8.95 6.85 10.91
CA LYS A 18 7.80 5.95 10.75
C LYS A 18 6.48 6.72 10.69
N ILE A 19 6.31 7.73 11.55
CA ILE A 19 5.10 8.58 11.56
C ILE A 19 4.95 9.32 10.23
N ILE A 20 6.03 9.93 9.72
CA ILE A 20 6.02 10.62 8.41
C ILE A 20 5.63 9.65 7.31
N ARG A 21 6.20 8.43 7.32
CA ARG A 21 5.88 7.41 6.34
C ARG A 21 4.41 6.97 6.41
N TRP A 22 3.84 6.80 7.59
CA TRP A 22 2.43 6.47 7.74
C TRP A 22 1.53 7.60 7.24
N ALA A 23 1.86 8.86 7.55
CA ALA A 23 1.15 10.02 7.05
C ALA A 23 1.18 10.10 5.50
N ASP A 24 2.33 9.82 4.90
CA ASP A 24 2.49 9.77 3.45
C ASP A 24 1.77 8.55 2.81
N ASP A 25 1.74 7.39 3.48
CA ASP A 25 0.95 6.23 3.04
C ASP A 25 -0.57 6.52 3.08
N TYR A 26 -1.07 7.35 4.02
CA TYR A 26 -2.47 7.76 4.01
C TYR A 26 -2.85 8.61 2.79
N ARG A 27 -1.92 9.40 2.25
CA ARG A 27 -2.17 10.21 1.04
C ARG A 27 -2.41 9.38 -0.22
N VAL A 28 -1.91 8.15 -0.29
CA VAL A 28 -2.19 7.19 -1.39
C VAL A 28 -3.22 6.14 -1.00
N PHE A 29 -4.05 6.41 0.01
CA PHE A 29 -5.09 5.47 0.43
C PHE A 29 -4.56 4.09 0.84
N LYS A 30 -3.33 4.01 1.37
CA LYS A 30 -2.83 2.78 1.97
C LYS A 30 -3.25 2.71 3.42
N VAL A 31 -3.96 1.63 3.75
CA VAL A 31 -4.47 1.38 5.09
C VAL A 31 -3.30 1.13 6.04
N ALA A 32 -3.00 2.10 6.88
CA ALA A 32 -2.23 1.93 8.10
C ALA A 32 -3.18 2.03 9.29
N ASP A 33 -3.06 1.12 10.26
CA ASP A 33 -3.90 1.14 11.46
C ASP A 33 -3.68 2.44 12.24
N THR A 34 -4.75 3.25 12.32
CA THR A 34 -4.71 4.57 12.94
C THR A 34 -4.40 4.50 14.44
N LYS A 35 -4.65 3.37 15.11
CA LYS A 35 -4.35 3.17 16.53
C LYS A 35 -2.85 3.11 16.78
N HIS A 36 -2.11 2.38 15.95
CA HIS A 36 -0.65 2.26 16.10
C HIS A 36 0.06 3.59 15.83
N VAL A 37 -0.44 4.38 14.88
CA VAL A 37 0.07 5.72 14.59
C VAL A 37 -0.17 6.67 15.77
N GLU A 38 -1.37 6.62 16.37
CA GLU A 38 -1.73 7.46 17.51
C GLU A 38 -0.85 7.20 18.74
N VAL A 39 -0.60 5.94 19.09
CA VAL A 39 0.28 5.58 20.22
C VAL A 39 1.69 6.15 20.00
N SER A 40 2.20 6.07 18.78
CA SER A 40 3.54 6.59 18.45
C SER A 40 3.58 8.12 18.55
N ILE A 41 2.55 8.80 18.03
CA ILE A 41 2.45 10.26 18.08
C ILE A 41 2.35 10.77 19.52
N GLN A 42 1.51 10.15 20.35
CA GLN A 42 1.32 10.56 21.75
C GLN A 42 2.59 10.39 22.59
N ARG A 43 3.43 9.41 22.25
CA ARG A 43 4.66 9.11 22.99
C ARG A 43 5.81 10.08 22.68
N ILE A 44 5.88 10.59 21.44
CA ILE A 44 7.11 11.20 20.91
C ILE A 44 6.90 12.66 20.52
N CYS A 45 5.72 12.98 19.99
CA CYS A 45 5.47 14.29 19.42
C CYS A 45 5.06 15.30 20.51
N PRO A 46 5.41 16.58 20.36
CA PRO A 46 4.94 17.65 21.22
C PRO A 46 3.41 17.81 21.16
N SER A 47 2.84 18.42 22.19
CA SER A 47 1.39 18.57 22.40
C SER A 47 0.66 19.21 21.21
N HIS A 48 1.29 20.17 20.52
CA HIS A 48 0.70 20.81 19.33
C HIS A 48 0.53 19.83 18.16
N LEU A 49 1.50 18.94 17.92
CA LEU A 49 1.40 17.90 16.89
C LEU A 49 0.37 16.83 17.28
N VAL A 50 0.30 16.47 18.56
CA VAL A 50 -0.74 15.55 19.07
C VAL A 50 -2.14 16.14 18.83
N ALA A 51 -2.33 17.43 19.10
CA ALA A 51 -3.59 18.13 18.84
C ALA A 51 -3.91 18.21 17.33
N LYS A 52 -2.91 18.50 16.49
CA LYS A 52 -3.06 18.48 15.02
C LYS A 52 -3.45 17.07 14.53
N TRP A 53 -2.80 16.03 15.03
CA TRP A 53 -3.12 14.63 14.71
C TRP A 53 -4.57 14.27 15.05
N LYS A 54 -5.09 14.67 16.22
CA LYS A 54 -6.50 14.38 16.57
C LYS A 54 -7.49 14.91 15.54
N ARG A 55 -7.22 16.07 14.94
CA ARG A 55 -8.04 16.64 13.86
C ARG A 55 -7.88 15.84 12.57
N VAL A 56 -6.64 15.55 12.18
CA VAL A 56 -6.31 14.81 10.95
C VAL A 56 -6.78 13.36 11.03
N LYS A 57 -6.78 12.74 12.21
CA LYS A 57 -7.24 11.37 12.46
C LYS A 57 -8.68 11.17 11.98
N LYS A 58 -9.57 12.13 12.23
CA LYS A 58 -10.97 12.05 11.75
C LYS A 58 -11.03 12.00 10.23
N ASP A 59 -10.22 12.83 9.58
CA ASP A 59 -10.12 12.87 8.11
C ASP A 59 -9.55 11.55 7.57
N VAL A 60 -8.49 11.01 8.19
CA VAL A 60 -7.87 9.72 7.85
C VAL A 60 -8.83 8.55 8.04
N THR A 61 -9.56 8.49 9.16
CA THR A 61 -10.56 7.44 9.40
C THR A 61 -11.64 7.47 8.33
N ALA A 62 -12.18 8.64 8.01
CA ALA A 62 -13.21 8.74 6.98
C ALA A 62 -12.68 8.40 5.57
N MET A 63 -11.40 8.65 5.27
CA MET A 63 -10.76 8.18 4.04
C MET A 63 -10.63 6.65 4.02
N ASN A 64 -10.27 6.03 5.14
CA ASN A 64 -10.15 4.57 5.26
C ASN A 64 -11.51 3.86 5.21
N GLU A 65 -12.55 4.44 5.82
CA GLU A 65 -13.93 3.94 5.75
C GLU A 65 -14.43 3.94 4.31
N ALA A 66 -14.20 5.03 3.57
CA ALA A 66 -14.59 5.11 2.16
C ALA A 66 -13.95 4.00 1.30
N LEU A 67 -12.70 3.61 1.57
CA LEU A 67 -12.06 2.48 0.89
C LEU A 67 -12.71 1.14 1.26
N THR A 68 -13.08 0.99 2.53
CA THR A 68 -13.61 -0.25 3.10
C THR A 68 -15.05 -0.53 2.68
N GLU A 69 -15.86 0.52 2.55
CA GLU A 69 -17.27 0.47 2.14
C GLU A 69 -17.46 0.42 0.62
N SER A 70 -16.36 0.38 -0.15
CA SER A 70 -16.44 0.47 -1.60
C SER A 70 -17.18 -0.74 -2.22
N PRO A 71 -18.06 -0.51 -3.23
CA PRO A 71 -18.71 -1.59 -3.98
C PRO A 71 -17.69 -2.50 -4.70
N LEU A 72 -16.45 -2.05 -4.82
CA LEU A 72 -15.32 -2.82 -5.32
C LEU A 72 -15.02 -4.06 -4.48
N ARG A 73 -15.35 -4.08 -3.19
CA ARG A 73 -15.08 -5.26 -2.33
C ARG A 73 -15.76 -6.52 -2.88
N ARG A 74 -17.00 -6.39 -3.38
CA ARG A 74 -17.71 -7.48 -4.05
C ARG A 74 -17.03 -7.89 -5.35
N LEU A 75 -16.61 -6.92 -6.16
CA LEU A 75 -15.90 -7.19 -7.42
C LEU A 75 -14.54 -7.88 -7.20
N ILE A 76 -13.79 -7.45 -6.18
CA ILE A 76 -12.52 -8.08 -5.78
C ILE A 76 -12.76 -9.50 -5.27
N ALA A 77 -13.80 -9.71 -4.46
CA ALA A 77 -14.17 -11.04 -3.99
C ALA A 77 -14.53 -11.97 -5.16
N ILE A 78 -15.36 -11.51 -6.10
CA ILE A 78 -15.71 -12.26 -7.32
C ILE A 78 -14.46 -12.57 -8.15
N SER A 79 -13.57 -11.58 -8.35
CA SER A 79 -12.31 -11.77 -9.07
C SER A 79 -11.40 -12.79 -8.39
N THR A 80 -11.39 -12.83 -7.05
CA THR A 80 -10.61 -13.80 -6.28
C THR A 80 -11.18 -15.21 -6.43
N VAL A 81 -12.51 -15.35 -6.37
CA VAL A 81 -13.18 -16.63 -6.62
C VAL A 81 -12.93 -17.11 -8.05
N MET A 82 -13.08 -16.24 -9.05
CA MET A 82 -12.82 -16.56 -10.46
C MET A 82 -11.36 -16.95 -10.70
N ARG A 83 -10.41 -16.33 -9.99
CA ARG A 83 -9.00 -16.75 -10.03
C ARG A 83 -8.85 -18.20 -9.54
N SER A 84 -9.48 -18.55 -8.43
CA SER A 84 -9.45 -19.92 -7.90
C SER A 84 -10.11 -20.90 -8.89
N VAL A 85 -11.26 -20.55 -9.46
CA VAL A 85 -11.93 -21.37 -10.49
C VAL A 85 -11.03 -21.58 -11.71
N ALA A 86 -10.39 -20.52 -12.21
CA ALA A 86 -9.47 -20.63 -13.34
C ALA A 86 -8.27 -21.53 -13.03
N MET A 87 -7.63 -21.34 -11.88
CA MET A 87 -6.50 -22.19 -11.46
C MET A 87 -6.91 -23.65 -11.31
N THR A 88 -8.03 -23.92 -10.64
CA THR A 88 -8.57 -25.27 -10.46
C THR A 88 -8.94 -25.90 -11.80
N SER A 89 -9.49 -25.13 -12.76
CA SER A 89 -9.83 -25.65 -14.09
C SER A 89 -8.60 -26.10 -14.87
N ILE A 90 -7.50 -25.33 -14.80
CA ILE A 90 -6.23 -25.68 -15.45
C ILE A 90 -5.60 -26.89 -14.75
N MET A 91 -5.54 -26.87 -13.42
CA MET A 91 -4.99 -28.00 -12.64
C MET A 91 -5.79 -29.28 -12.85
N GLY A 92 -7.12 -29.20 -12.87
CA GLY A 92 -8.00 -30.33 -13.17
C GLY A 92 -7.79 -30.88 -14.57
N PHE A 93 -7.62 -30.01 -15.56
CA PHE A 93 -7.28 -30.44 -16.92
C PHE A 93 -5.93 -31.15 -16.98
N VAL A 94 -4.90 -30.62 -16.31
CA VAL A 94 -3.58 -31.25 -16.24
C VAL A 94 -3.65 -32.61 -15.54
N ALA A 95 -4.38 -32.71 -14.43
CA ALA A 95 -4.56 -33.97 -13.71
C ALA A 95 -5.29 -35.01 -14.57
N LEU A 96 -6.33 -34.59 -15.30
CA LEU A 96 -7.05 -35.44 -16.25
C LEU A 96 -6.14 -35.93 -17.37
N PHE A 97 -5.33 -35.03 -17.95
CA PHE A 97 -4.35 -35.37 -18.96
C PHE A 97 -3.34 -36.40 -18.45
N ILE A 98 -2.84 -36.23 -17.22
CA ILE A 98 -1.92 -37.19 -16.60
C ILE A 98 -2.59 -38.56 -16.40
N ALA A 99 -3.83 -38.58 -15.91
CA ALA A 99 -4.57 -39.82 -15.68
C ALA A 99 -4.81 -40.61 -16.97
N VAL A 100 -5.15 -39.93 -18.07
CA VAL A 100 -5.37 -40.57 -19.36
C VAL A 100 -4.05 -41.00 -20.00
N ALA A 101 -3.06 -40.10 -20.06
CA ALA A 101 -1.83 -40.34 -20.81
C ALA A 101 -0.86 -41.30 -20.10
N PHE A 102 -0.75 -41.23 -18.77
CA PHE A 102 0.24 -41.99 -18.01
C PHE A 102 -0.38 -43.12 -17.18
N LEU A 103 -1.54 -42.89 -16.54
CA LEU A 103 -2.21 -43.91 -15.74
C LEU A 103 -3.15 -44.80 -16.56
N LYS A 104 -3.25 -44.55 -17.87
CA LYS A 104 -4.07 -45.31 -18.82
C LYS A 104 -5.53 -45.44 -18.41
N VAL A 105 -6.07 -44.43 -17.71
CA VAL A 105 -7.49 -44.38 -17.38
C VAL A 105 -8.30 -44.23 -18.66
N SER A 106 -9.16 -45.20 -18.96
CA SER A 106 -10.06 -45.14 -20.11
C SER A 106 -11.24 -44.23 -19.82
N LEU A 107 -11.38 -43.14 -20.57
CA LEU A 107 -12.56 -42.30 -20.56
C LEU A 107 -13.34 -42.55 -21.85
N ASN A 108 -14.60 -42.98 -21.74
CA ASN A 108 -15.52 -43.07 -22.87
C ASN A 108 -16.08 -41.67 -23.22
N LEU A 109 -15.19 -40.76 -23.63
CA LEU A 109 -15.54 -39.43 -24.10
C LEU A 109 -15.45 -39.37 -25.63
N SER A 110 -16.44 -38.75 -26.26
CA SER A 110 -16.36 -38.46 -27.69
C SER A 110 -15.28 -37.39 -27.96
N TYR A 111 -14.75 -37.38 -29.19
CA TYR A 111 -13.80 -36.34 -29.62
C TYR A 111 -14.34 -34.92 -29.38
N PHE A 112 -15.63 -34.69 -29.67
CA PHE A 112 -16.29 -33.41 -29.41
C PHE A 112 -16.33 -33.04 -27.93
N ALA A 113 -16.54 -34.02 -27.04
CA ALA A 113 -16.51 -33.77 -25.60
C ALA A 113 -15.12 -33.38 -25.12
N VAL A 114 -14.07 -34.04 -25.61
CA VAL A 114 -12.68 -33.69 -25.30
C VAL A 114 -12.35 -32.28 -25.80
N ALA A 115 -12.68 -31.97 -27.05
CA ALA A 115 -12.47 -30.64 -27.63
C ALA A 115 -13.21 -29.55 -26.82
N ALA A 116 -14.45 -29.81 -26.39
CA ALA A 116 -15.21 -28.89 -25.56
C ALA A 116 -14.56 -28.68 -24.18
N ILE A 117 -14.06 -29.74 -23.53
CA ILE A 117 -13.36 -29.64 -22.24
C ILE A 117 -12.08 -28.81 -22.38
N VAL A 118 -11.27 -29.08 -23.42
CA VAL A 118 -10.03 -28.33 -23.70
C VAL A 118 -10.36 -26.84 -23.90
N LEU A 119 -11.34 -26.54 -24.76
CA LEU A 119 -11.76 -25.18 -25.05
C LEU A 119 -12.24 -24.47 -23.77
N PHE A 120 -13.06 -25.14 -22.97
CA PHE A 120 -13.61 -24.55 -21.75
C PHE A 120 -12.53 -24.29 -20.69
N CYS A 121 -11.71 -25.29 -20.38
CA CYS A 121 -10.72 -25.23 -19.31
C CYS A 121 -9.50 -24.36 -19.64
N LEU A 122 -9.04 -24.35 -20.90
CA LEU A 122 -7.81 -23.63 -21.27
C LEU A 122 -8.08 -22.26 -21.90
N VAL A 123 -9.23 -22.10 -22.57
CA VAL A 123 -9.54 -20.87 -23.29
C VAL A 123 -10.60 -20.06 -22.55
N ILE A 124 -11.82 -20.58 -22.41
CA ILE A 124 -12.96 -19.78 -21.94
C ILE A 124 -12.76 -19.32 -20.49
N VAL A 125 -12.53 -20.25 -19.55
CA VAL A 125 -12.43 -19.92 -18.13
C VAL A 125 -11.23 -19.00 -17.83
N PRO A 126 -9.99 -19.29 -18.27
CA PRO A 126 -8.86 -18.42 -17.96
C PRO A 126 -8.98 -17.03 -18.59
N ASN A 127 -9.46 -16.93 -19.84
CA ASN A 127 -9.65 -15.63 -20.48
C ASN A 127 -10.76 -14.82 -19.78
N SER A 128 -11.88 -15.46 -19.39
CA SER A 128 -12.93 -14.78 -18.63
C SER A 128 -12.40 -14.17 -17.33
N TYR A 129 -11.53 -14.91 -16.62
CA TYR A 129 -10.83 -14.39 -15.44
C TYR A 129 -9.91 -13.21 -15.79
N LEU A 130 -9.10 -13.31 -16.84
CA LEU A 130 -8.19 -12.22 -17.25
C LEU A 130 -8.95 -10.93 -17.60
N TYR A 131 -10.07 -11.03 -18.33
CA TYR A 131 -10.92 -9.89 -18.62
C TYR A 131 -11.50 -9.28 -17.35
N LEU A 132 -12.02 -10.12 -16.45
CA LEU A 132 -12.55 -9.66 -15.16
C LEU A 132 -11.47 -9.00 -14.31
N ASP A 133 -10.28 -9.60 -14.19
CA ASP A 133 -9.15 -9.07 -13.42
C ASP A 133 -8.73 -7.70 -13.98
N ARG A 134 -8.64 -7.57 -15.31
CA ARG A 134 -8.36 -6.29 -15.96
C ARG A 134 -9.45 -5.25 -15.68
N TYR A 135 -10.71 -5.63 -15.79
CA TYR A 135 -11.84 -4.74 -15.50
C TYR A 135 -11.82 -4.27 -14.03
N VAL A 136 -11.60 -5.18 -13.09
CA VAL A 136 -11.49 -4.86 -11.67
C VAL A 136 -10.32 -3.92 -11.40
N ARG A 137 -9.15 -4.14 -12.02
CA ARG A 137 -8.01 -3.21 -11.91
C ARG A 137 -8.31 -1.81 -12.43
N ILE A 138 -9.02 -1.70 -13.55
CA ILE A 138 -9.44 -0.40 -14.11
C ILE A 138 -10.40 0.28 -13.14
N ARG A 139 -11.42 -0.43 -12.64
CA ARG A 139 -12.39 0.12 -11.67
C ARG A 139 -11.74 0.53 -10.36
N ILE A 140 -10.77 -0.23 -9.86
CA ILE A 140 -9.97 0.14 -8.69
C ILE A 140 -9.24 1.46 -8.97
N ARG A 141 -8.60 1.60 -10.13
CA ARG A 141 -7.87 2.82 -10.49
C ARG A 141 -8.79 4.03 -10.62
N GLU A 142 -9.93 3.89 -11.31
CA GLU A 142 -10.94 4.94 -11.45
C GLU A 142 -11.48 5.36 -10.09
N TYR A 143 -11.77 4.40 -9.23
CA TYR A 143 -12.25 4.67 -7.88
C TYR A 143 -11.20 5.42 -7.07
N HIS A 144 -9.94 4.98 -7.07
CA HIS A 144 -8.85 5.71 -6.43
C HIS A 144 -8.71 7.14 -6.95
N ALA A 145 -8.78 7.36 -8.27
CA ALA A 145 -8.73 8.71 -8.85
C ALA A 145 -9.93 9.58 -8.41
N SER A 146 -11.12 8.99 -8.33
CA SER A 146 -12.31 9.69 -7.83
C SER A 146 -12.19 10.06 -6.35
N LEU A 147 -11.59 9.18 -5.55
CA LEU A 147 -11.35 9.42 -4.13
C LEU A 147 -10.27 10.48 -3.93
N GLU A 148 -9.21 10.47 -4.74
CA GLU A 148 -8.15 11.48 -4.72
C GLU A 148 -8.73 12.87 -4.96
N THR A 149 -9.62 13.00 -5.94
CA THR A 149 -10.33 14.26 -6.22
C THR A 149 -11.25 14.65 -5.04
N LYS A 150 -12.05 13.70 -4.54
CA LYS A 150 -13.01 13.94 -3.44
C LYS A 150 -12.33 14.30 -2.12
N PHE A 151 -11.18 13.71 -1.83
CA PHE A 151 -10.46 13.86 -0.57
C PHE A 151 -9.21 14.72 -0.67
N SER A 152 -8.96 15.38 -1.80
CA SER A 152 -7.82 16.29 -1.98
C SER A 152 -7.66 17.29 -0.81
N PRO A 153 -8.72 17.96 -0.30
CA PRO A 153 -8.56 18.87 0.85
C PRO A 153 -8.17 18.15 2.15
N ARG A 154 -8.56 16.88 2.31
CA ARG A 154 -8.18 16.06 3.48
C ARG A 154 -6.74 15.56 3.36
N MET A 155 -6.33 15.19 2.15
CA MET A 155 -4.94 14.82 1.86
C MET A 155 -3.98 15.96 2.10
N GLU A 156 -4.39 17.19 1.78
CA GLU A 156 -3.60 18.39 2.06
C GLU A 156 -3.37 18.56 3.56
N LYS A 157 -4.41 18.41 4.40
CA LYS A 157 -4.23 18.42 5.86
C LYS A 157 -3.30 17.32 6.38
N VAL A 158 -3.33 16.13 5.76
CA VAL A 158 -2.40 15.04 6.08
C VAL A 158 -0.97 15.40 5.65
N LYS A 159 -0.82 16.01 4.48
CA LYS A 159 0.47 16.54 4.00
C LYS A 159 1.00 17.58 4.98
N ASP A 160 0.19 18.53 5.41
CA ASP A 160 0.58 19.57 6.36
C ASP A 160 0.98 18.96 7.71
N PHE A 161 0.31 17.90 8.15
CA PHE A 161 0.74 17.19 9.35
C PHE A 161 2.09 16.50 9.16
N ALA A 162 2.29 15.79 8.05
CA ALA A 162 3.57 15.17 7.74
C ALA A 162 4.71 16.22 7.62
N GLN A 163 4.42 17.39 7.05
CA GLN A 163 5.36 18.50 6.92
C GLN A 163 5.80 19.03 8.29
N ASP A 164 4.86 19.28 9.21
CA ASP A 164 5.22 19.72 10.56
C ASP A 164 6.06 18.65 11.29
N VAL A 165 5.77 17.36 11.10
CA VAL A 165 6.55 16.27 11.69
C VAL A 165 7.96 16.22 11.09
N ILE A 166 8.12 16.48 9.79
CA ILE A 166 9.44 16.60 9.13
C ILE A 166 10.23 17.77 9.72
N PHE A 167 9.61 18.93 9.91
CA PHE A 167 10.28 20.08 10.53
C PHE A 167 10.70 19.77 11.97
N TYR A 168 9.80 19.18 12.76
CA TYR A 168 10.15 18.74 14.12
C TYR A 168 11.29 17.73 14.14
N MET A 169 11.30 16.77 13.21
CA MET A 169 12.40 15.82 13.08
C MET A 169 13.72 16.52 12.74
N ASN A 170 13.71 17.49 11.83
CA ASN A 170 14.90 18.26 11.47
C ASN A 170 15.44 19.05 12.67
N ASP A 171 14.56 19.62 13.50
CA ASP A 171 14.96 20.32 14.73
C ASP A 171 15.61 19.36 15.74
N VAL A 172 15.06 18.15 15.92
CA VAL A 172 15.68 17.11 16.76
C VAL A 172 17.05 16.69 16.22
N ILE A 173 17.19 16.53 14.90
CA ILE A 173 18.48 16.15 14.30
C ILE A 173 19.52 17.26 14.53
N ARG A 174 19.12 18.55 14.42
CA ARG A 174 19.97 19.71 14.71
C ARG A 174 20.37 19.78 16.18
N GLU A 175 19.41 19.67 17.09
CA GLU A 175 19.62 19.74 18.54
C GLU A 175 20.63 18.71 19.03
N TYR A 176 20.57 17.49 18.48
CA TYR A 176 21.44 16.39 18.87
C TYR A 176 22.65 16.17 17.94
N ASN A 177 22.89 17.08 16.99
CA ASN A 177 23.97 17.02 15.99
C ASN A 177 24.09 15.64 15.31
N LEU A 178 22.94 15.06 14.94
CA LEU A 178 22.87 13.75 14.31
C LEU A 178 23.20 13.86 12.81
N ASP A 179 23.84 12.82 12.26
CA ASP A 179 24.24 12.78 10.86
C ASP A 179 23.02 12.59 9.93
N PRO A 180 22.66 13.59 9.09
CA PRO A 180 21.51 13.48 8.19
C PRO A 180 21.67 12.40 7.11
N ASP A 181 22.91 12.03 6.73
CA ASP A 181 23.13 10.99 5.72
C ASP A 181 22.84 9.58 6.22
N LYS A 182 22.84 9.37 7.55
CA LYS A 182 22.42 8.13 8.19
C LYS A 182 20.90 8.02 8.34
N ASN A 183 20.19 9.14 8.30
CA ASN A 183 18.74 9.23 8.54
C ASN A 183 17.93 9.20 7.23
N LYS A 184 18.23 8.26 6.34
CA LYS A 184 17.52 8.11 5.06
C LYS A 184 16.22 7.34 5.23
N PHE A 185 15.13 7.86 4.69
CA PHE A 185 13.82 7.20 4.72
C PHE A 185 13.12 7.22 3.36
N ARG A 186 11.99 6.53 3.27
CA ARG A 186 11.26 6.32 2.01
C ARG A 186 9.90 6.97 2.08
N LEU A 187 9.60 7.77 1.07
CA LEU A 187 8.31 8.40 0.83
C LEU A 187 7.78 8.03 -0.56
N ARG A 188 6.50 8.22 -0.76
CA ARG A 188 5.76 8.10 -2.02
C ARG A 188 5.60 9.44 -2.70
N HIS A 189 5.58 10.52 -1.94
CA HIS A 189 5.64 11.87 -2.47
C HIS A 189 6.95 12.54 -2.09
N CYS A 190 7.43 13.44 -2.95
CA CYS A 190 8.64 14.23 -2.76
C CYS A 190 8.34 15.74 -2.67
N ASP A 191 7.07 16.11 -2.45
CA ASP A 191 6.57 17.48 -2.40
C ASP A 191 6.67 18.10 -1.00
N TYR A 192 7.59 17.59 -0.18
CA TYR A 192 7.84 18.04 1.18
C TYR A 192 9.06 18.96 1.24
N GLU A 193 8.97 19.99 2.06
CA GLU A 193 10.09 20.88 2.37
C GLU A 193 10.97 20.25 3.46
N GLY A 194 12.25 20.63 3.50
CA GLY A 194 13.18 20.13 4.51
C GLY A 194 13.68 18.70 4.27
N VAL A 195 13.49 18.15 3.06
CA VAL A 195 14.07 16.87 2.61
C VAL A 195 14.73 16.99 1.24
N VAL A 196 15.78 16.21 1.01
CA VAL A 196 16.48 16.11 -0.29
C VAL A 196 16.25 14.72 -0.88
N LEU A 197 15.89 14.68 -2.16
CA LEU A 197 15.80 13.43 -2.92
C LEU A 197 17.19 12.83 -3.13
N VAL A 198 17.39 11.60 -2.65
CA VAL A 198 18.62 10.82 -2.86
C VAL A 198 18.47 9.89 -4.06
N LYS A 199 17.34 9.17 -4.15
CA LYS A 199 17.13 8.16 -5.20
C LYS A 199 15.64 7.91 -5.46
N LYS A 200 15.25 7.80 -6.74
CA LYS A 200 13.93 7.32 -7.14
C LYS A 200 13.97 5.82 -7.49
N LYS A 201 13.11 4.99 -6.87
CA LYS A 201 12.98 3.57 -7.21
C LYS A 201 12.00 3.40 -8.38
N ARG A 202 12.49 2.92 -9.52
CA ARG A 202 11.72 2.73 -10.77
C ARG A 202 10.50 1.80 -10.60
N PHE A 203 10.64 0.69 -9.87
CA PHE A 203 9.58 -0.32 -9.77
C PHE A 203 8.51 -0.06 -8.70
N SER A 204 8.85 0.63 -7.61
CA SER A 204 7.94 0.81 -6.48
C SER A 204 7.30 2.19 -6.42
N GLY A 205 7.73 3.12 -7.27
CA GLY A 205 7.34 4.54 -7.21
C GLY A 205 7.76 5.23 -5.91
N LEU A 206 8.74 4.69 -5.18
CA LEU A 206 9.20 5.24 -3.90
C LEU A 206 10.40 6.16 -4.13
N PHE A 207 10.41 7.25 -3.38
CA PHE A 207 11.50 8.21 -3.26
C PHE A 207 12.27 7.93 -1.97
N VAL A 208 13.59 7.76 -2.09
CA VAL A 208 14.49 7.74 -0.94
C VAL A 208 14.93 9.17 -0.70
N VAL A 209 14.62 9.68 0.48
CA VAL A 209 14.91 11.05 0.88
C VAL A 209 15.82 11.09 2.09
N LYS A 210 16.53 12.20 2.26
CA LYS A 210 17.28 12.52 3.48
C LYS A 210 16.84 13.88 4.04
N PRO A 211 16.92 14.09 5.37
CA PRO A 211 16.72 15.40 5.99
C PRO A 211 17.62 16.47 5.37
N LEU A 212 17.06 17.65 5.10
CA LEU A 212 17.82 18.84 4.71
C LEU A 212 18.03 19.69 5.97
N ILE A 213 19.24 19.65 6.51
CA ILE A 213 19.69 20.56 7.56
C ILE A 213 20.37 21.73 6.86
N LYS A 214 19.68 22.86 6.77
CA LYS A 214 20.33 24.16 6.50
C LYS A 214 20.76 24.81 7.81
#